data_AF-Q0B013-F1
#
_entry.id   AF-Q0B013-F1
#
_cell.length_a   1.000
_cell.length_b   1.000
_cell.length_c   1.000
_cell.angle_alpha   90.00
_cell.angle_beta   90.00
_cell.angle_gamma   90.00
#
_symmetry.space_group_name_H-M   'P 1'
#
loop_
_entity.id
_entity.type
_entity.pdbx_description
1 polymer ?
#
loop_
_entity_poly.entity_id
_entity_poly.type
_entity_poly.pdbx_seq_one_letter_code
_entity_poly.pdbx_strand_id
1 'polypeptide(L)'
;MMSKVEAYETPIMSLEEFNVGLLEKDRIPGLLIRSDEQGFYNIGVQINDREVVKVASAMEDDAMYKIQFWADKVDQIKDQYKERQPQLK
;
A
#
# COMPACT_ATOMS: atom_id res chain seq x y z
N MET A 1 -21.06 14.21 -16.88
CA MET A 1 -20.37 14.55 -15.61
C MET A 1 -19.32 13.47 -15.39
N MET A 2 -18.05 13.77 -15.66
CA MET A 2 -16.96 12.84 -15.33
C MET A 2 -16.74 12.97 -13.83
N SER A 3 -17.14 11.95 -13.09
CA SER A 3 -16.86 11.83 -11.66
C SER A 3 -15.35 11.91 -11.50
N LYS A 4 -14.90 13.05 -10.96
CA LYS A 4 -13.55 13.26 -10.47
C LYS A 4 -13.40 12.24 -9.35
N VAL A 5 -12.93 11.05 -9.70
CA VAL A 5 -12.40 10.08 -8.75
C VAL A 5 -11.41 10.91 -7.96
N GLU A 6 -11.77 11.25 -6.72
CA GLU A 6 -10.89 11.97 -5.83
C GLU A 6 -9.59 11.18 -5.90
N ALA A 7 -8.57 11.83 -6.47
CA ALA A 7 -7.24 11.28 -6.49
C ALA A 7 -6.88 11.20 -5.02
N TYR A 8 -7.17 10.05 -4.40
CA TYR A 8 -6.42 9.60 -3.26
C TYR A 8 -4.99 9.63 -3.79
N GLU A 9 -4.28 10.72 -3.49
CA GLU A 9 -2.85 10.77 -3.67
C GLU A 9 -2.36 9.57 -2.88
N THR A 10 -2.10 8.45 -3.53
CA THR A 10 -1.53 7.27 -2.90
C THR A 10 -0.07 7.61 -2.70
N PRO A 11 0.34 8.06 -1.50
CA PRO A 11 1.68 8.57 -1.34
C PRO A 11 2.66 7.44 -1.59
N ILE A 12 3.70 7.73 -2.38
CA ILE A 12 4.87 6.87 -2.50
C ILE A 12 5.77 7.23 -1.32
N MET A 13 6.13 6.24 -0.53
CA MET A 13 7.00 6.40 0.64
C MET A 13 8.10 5.35 0.61
N SER A 14 9.16 5.55 1.41
CA SER A 14 10.21 4.55 1.50
C SER A 14 9.68 3.30 2.20
N LEU A 15 10.26 2.15 1.87
CA LEU A 15 9.96 0.89 2.52
C LEU A 15 10.27 0.99 4.02
N GLU A 16 11.27 1.77 4.42
CA GLU A 16 11.60 2.04 5.83
C GLU A 16 10.51 2.86 6.53
N GLU A 17 10.03 3.94 5.91
CA GLU A 17 8.94 4.76 6.44
C GLU A 17 7.66 3.94 6.57
N PHE A 18 7.33 3.12 5.56
CA PHE A 18 6.24 2.17 5.66
C PHE A 18 6.50 1.11 6.74
N ASN A 19 7.78 0.84 7.08
CA ASN A 19 8.24 -0.17 8.04
C ASN A 19 8.19 0.16 9.53
N VAL A 20 7.66 1.32 9.90
CA VAL A 20 7.52 1.71 11.31
C VAL A 20 6.27 1.07 11.95
N GLY A 21 6.45 0.13 12.91
CA GLY A 21 5.38 -0.53 13.69
C GLY A 21 5.33 -2.06 13.56
N LEU A 22 4.24 -2.73 14.00
CA LEU A 22 4.12 -4.20 14.02
C LEU A 22 3.65 -4.76 12.67
N LEU A 23 4.49 -5.55 11.98
CA LEU A 23 4.13 -6.21 10.73
C LEU A 23 3.35 -7.50 11.00
N GLU A 24 2.05 -7.51 10.68
CA GLU A 24 1.31 -8.76 10.53
C GLU A 24 1.62 -9.35 9.16
N LYS A 25 2.33 -10.48 9.14
CA LYS A 25 2.75 -11.14 7.90
C LYS A 25 1.56 -11.84 7.24
N ASP A 26 1.01 -11.20 6.22
CA ASP A 26 0.07 -11.82 5.32
C ASP A 26 0.70 -12.28 4.00
N ARG A 27 0.10 -13.33 3.44
CA ARG A 27 0.71 -14.31 2.51
C ARG A 27 0.79 -13.89 1.04
N ILE A 28 0.69 -12.59 0.74
CA ILE A 28 0.51 -12.08 -0.63
C ILE A 28 1.79 -11.38 -1.12
N PRO A 29 2.49 -11.92 -2.15
CA PRO A 29 3.75 -11.36 -2.64
C PRO A 29 3.63 -9.90 -3.13
N GLY A 30 4.26 -8.97 -2.39
CA GLY A 30 4.32 -7.55 -2.74
C GLY A 30 3.20 -6.68 -2.17
N LEU A 31 2.23 -7.26 -1.45
CA LEU A 31 1.31 -6.51 -0.61
C LEU A 31 1.87 -6.44 0.81
N LEU A 32 1.91 -5.24 1.38
CA LEU A 32 2.40 -4.97 2.72
C LEU A 32 1.25 -4.46 3.57
N ILE A 33 1.11 -4.99 4.78
CA ILE A 33 0.02 -4.64 5.69
C ILE A 33 0.64 -4.39 7.06
N ARG A 34 0.29 -3.26 7.69
CA ARG A 34 0.78 -2.95 9.03
C ARG A 34 -0.25 -2.17 9.84
N SER A 35 -0.39 -2.48 11.13
CA SER A 35 -1.07 -1.59 12.07
C SER A 35 -0.15 -0.45 12.50
N ASP A 36 -0.65 0.78 12.54
CA ASP A 36 0.01 1.90 13.20
C ASP A 36 -0.39 2.03 14.68
N GLU A 37 0.19 3.02 15.36
CA GLU A 37 -0.01 3.30 16.79
C GLU A 37 -1.47 3.68 17.14
N GLN A 38 -2.25 4.09 16.14
CA GLN A 38 -3.66 4.47 16.30
C GLN A 38 -4.61 3.30 16.03
N GLY A 39 -4.09 2.12 15.70
CA GLY A 39 -4.87 0.92 15.41
C GLY A 39 -5.41 0.86 13.97
N PHE A 40 -4.89 1.68 13.06
CA PHE A 40 -5.24 1.58 11.64
C PHE A 40 -4.31 0.63 10.90
N TYR A 41 -4.90 -0.22 10.07
CA TYR A 41 -4.21 -1.04 9.09
C TYR A 41 -3.87 -0.20 7.86
N ASN A 42 -2.59 0.07 7.66
CA ASN A 42 -2.03 0.65 6.47
C ASN A 42 -1.69 -0.45 5.46
N ILE A 43 -2.19 -0.29 4.25
CA ILE A 43 -2.03 -1.25 3.15
C ILE A 43 -1.18 -0.58 2.08
N GLY A 44 -0.09 -1.23 1.70
CA GLY A 44 0.86 -0.74 0.72
C GLY A 44 1.22 -1.79 -0.31
N VAL A 45 1.59 -1.36 -1.50
CA VAL A 45 2.16 -2.23 -2.54
C VAL A 45 3.62 -1.85 -2.73
N GLN A 46 4.50 -2.82 -2.54
CA GLN A 46 5.91 -2.65 -2.85
C GLN A 46 6.09 -2.62 -4.37
N ILE A 47 6.57 -1.49 -4.87
CA ILE A 47 6.73 -1.24 -6.32
C ILE A 47 8.17 -1.42 -6.80
N ASN A 48 9.15 -1.35 -5.89
CA ASN A 48 10.55 -1.68 -6.12
C ASN A 48 11.22 -2.02 -4.78
N ASP A 49 12.54 -2.20 -4.78
CA ASP A 49 13.30 -2.61 -3.59
C ASP A 49 13.25 -1.59 -2.43
N ARG A 50 12.85 -0.35 -2.68
CA ARG A 50 12.93 0.76 -1.70
C ARG A 50 11.64 1.53 -1.50
N GLU A 51 10.66 1.39 -2.38
CA GLU A 51 9.47 2.24 -2.37
C GLU A 51 8.19 1.43 -2.28
N VAL A 52 7.23 2.00 -1.55
CA VAL A 52 5.90 1.46 -1.32
C VAL A 52 4.88 2.51 -1.70
N VAL A 53 3.87 2.11 -2.47
CA VAL A 53 2.68 2.93 -2.71
C VAL A 53 1.68 2.60 -1.61
N LYS A 54 1.35 3.55 -0.73
CA LYS A 54 0.28 3.36 0.24
C LYS A 54 -1.06 3.48 -0.48
N VAL A 55 -1.79 2.36 -0.57
CA VAL A 55 -3.03 2.25 -1.34
C VAL A 55 -4.29 2.37 -0.50
N ALA A 56 -4.18 2.12 0.82
CA ALA A 56 -5.29 2.32 1.74
C ALA A 56 -4.83 2.46 3.20
N SER A 57 -5.75 2.98 4.00
CA SER A 57 -5.76 2.85 5.46
C SER A 57 -7.18 2.45 5.88
N ALA A 58 -7.31 1.57 6.87
CA ALA A 58 -8.59 1.09 7.38
C ALA A 58 -8.52 0.72 8.86
N MET A 59 -9.65 0.81 9.55
CA MET A 59 -9.82 0.17 10.86
C MET A 59 -10.06 -1.34 10.68
N GLU A 60 -10.02 -2.09 11.78
CA GLU A 60 -10.11 -3.56 11.79
C GLU A 60 -11.35 -4.11 11.07
N ASP A 61 -12.48 -3.42 11.21
CA ASP A 61 -13.77 -3.77 10.60
C ASP A 61 -13.73 -3.78 9.05
N ASP A 62 -12.97 -2.85 8.46
CA ASP A 62 -12.85 -2.67 7.02
C ASP A 62 -11.53 -3.23 6.44
N ALA A 63 -10.56 -3.54 7.29
CA ALA A 63 -9.21 -3.90 6.88
C ALA A 63 -9.21 -5.12 5.96
N MET A 64 -9.91 -6.18 6.33
CA MET A 64 -9.94 -7.43 5.56
C MET A 64 -10.50 -7.24 4.16
N TYR A 65 -11.58 -6.45 4.02
CA TYR A 65 -12.15 -6.15 2.71
C TYR A 65 -11.16 -5.38 1.82
N LYS A 66 -10.51 -4.35 2.37
CA LYS A 66 -9.53 -3.57 1.60
C LYS A 66 -8.27 -4.36 1.26
N ILE A 67 -7.81 -5.23 2.17
CA ILE A 67 -6.67 -6.12 1.93
C ILE A 67 -6.97 -7.02 0.73
N GLN A 68 -8.14 -7.68 0.72
CA GLN A 68 -8.52 -8.56 -0.40
C GLN A 68 -8.66 -7.77 -1.71
N PHE A 69 -9.31 -6.61 -1.68
CA PHE A 69 -9.46 -5.76 -2.87
C PHE A 69 -8.11 -5.34 -3.48
N TRP A 70 -7.13 -5.00 -2.65
CA TRP A 70 -5.80 -4.58 -3.12
C TRP A 70 -4.89 -5.74 -3.47
N ALA A 71 -5.07 -6.91 -2.83
CA ALA A 71 -4.39 -8.14 -3.20
C ALA A 71 -4.57 -8.47 -4.69
N ASP A 72 -5.81 -8.35 -5.18
CA ASP A 72 -6.15 -8.65 -6.58
C ASP A 72 -5.61 -7.60 -7.57
N LYS A 73 -5.04 -6.48 -7.08
CA LYS A 73 -4.56 -5.34 -7.88
C LYS A 73 -3.06 -5.10 -7.77
N VAL A 74 -2.34 -5.92 -7.00
CA VAL A 74 -0.89 -5.77 -6.78
C VAL A 74 -0.14 -5.68 -8.11
N ASP A 75 -0.40 -6.61 -9.03
CA ASP A 75 0.31 -6.67 -10.31
C ASP A 75 -0.01 -5.45 -11.19
N GLN A 76 -1.28 -5.02 -11.23
CA GLN A 76 -1.68 -3.81 -11.95
C GLN A 76 -0.93 -2.58 -11.42
N ILE A 77 -0.80 -2.45 -10.10
CA ILE A 77 -0.07 -1.34 -9.49
C ILE A 77 1.42 -1.43 -9.82
N LYS A 78 2.03 -2.60 -9.69
CA LYS A 78 3.44 -2.79 -10.06
C LYS A 78 3.69 -2.43 -11.51
N ASP A 79 2.81 -2.83 -12.43
CA ASP A 79 2.89 -2.49 -13.85
C ASP A 79 2.80 -0.97 -14.09
N GLN A 80 1.96 -0.26 -13.32
CA GLN A 80 1.86 1.20 -13.39
C GLN A 80 3.17 1.90 -13.01
N TYR A 81 3.98 1.29 -12.13
CA TYR A 81 5.23 1.87 -11.64
C TYR A 81 6.49 1.16 -12.15
N LYS A 82 6.39 0.23 -13.10
CA LYS A 82 7.51 -0.63 -13.55
C LYS A 82 8.72 0.13 -14.11
N GLU A 83 8.51 1.32 -14.67
CA GLU A 83 9.57 2.18 -15.23
C GLU A 83 10.14 3.17 -14.19
N ARG A 84 9.55 3.21 -12.99
CA ARG A 84 9.99 4.11 -11.93
C ARG A 84 11.30 3.60 -11.34
N GLN A 85 12.35 4.40 -11.48
CA GLN A 85 13.57 4.22 -10.69
C GLN A 85 13.33 4.69 -9.24
N PRO A 86 13.87 3.98 -8.23
CA PRO A 86 13.73 4.40 -6.83
C PRO A 86 14.27 5.81 -6.61
N GLN A 87 13.43 6.69 -6.07
CA GLN A 87 13.79 8.09 -5.80
C GLN A 87 14.01 8.35 -4.31
N LEU A 88 13.35 7.55 -3.46
CA LEU A 88 13.47 7.63 -2.02
C LEU A 88 14.64 6.76 -1.54
N LYS A 89 15.32 7.24 -0.49
CA LYS A 89 16.45 6.56 0.15
C LYS A 89 15.99 5.62 1.23
#